data_AF-A0A925KXD6-F1
#
_entry.id   AF-A0A925KXD6-F1
#
_cell.length_a   1.000
_cell.length_b   1.000
_cell.length_c   1.000
_cell.angle_alpha   90.00
_cell.angle_beta   90.00
_cell.angle_gamma   90.00
#
_symmetry.space_group_name_H-M   'P 1'
#
loop_
_entity.id
_entity.type
_entity.pdbx_description
1 polymer ?
#
loop_
_entity_poly.entity_id
_entity_poly.type
_entity_poly.pdbx_seq_one_letter_code
_entity_poly.pdbx_strand_id
1 'polypeptide(L)' 'MKLMMYIGNDLIESIPLELDRISKPGYVGSIKRTLKQKYMELIQQFPDPPEFLVIDPSPRKSMTG' A
#
# COMPACT_ATOMS: atom_id res chain seq x y z
N MET A 1 6.40 -8.67 -1.48
CA MET A 1 5.44 -7.62 -1.85
C MET A 1 4.90 -6.91 -0.62
N LYS A 2 4.66 -5.60 -0.73
CA LYS A 2 4.08 -4.76 0.32
C LYS A 2 3.05 -3.80 -0.29
N LEU A 3 1.99 -3.50 0.46
CA LEU A 3 1.07 -2.40 0.18
C LEU A 3 1.48 -1.21 1.03
N MET A 4 1.83 -0.10 0.39
CA MET A 4 2.14 1.16 1.03
C MET A 4 0.97 2.12 0.84
N MET A 5 0.62 2.85 1.90
CA MET A 5 -0.35 3.93 1.88
C MET A 5 0.38 5.25 2.09
N TYR A 6 0.10 6.21 1.21
CA TYR A 6 0.62 7.57 1.27
C TYR A 6 -0.53 8.57 1.40
N ILE A 7 -0.26 9.73 1.99
CA ILE A 7 -1.11 10.93 1.88
C ILE A 7 -0.16 12.04 1.44
N GLY A 8 -0.39 12.61 0.25
CA GLY A 8 0.64 13.43 -0.40
C GLY A 8 1.94 12.65 -0.56
N ASN A 9 3.05 13.20 -0.08
CA ASN A 9 4.38 12.56 -0.15
C ASN A 9 4.75 11.74 1.10
N ASP A 10 3.88 11.72 2.11
CA ASP A 10 4.18 11.09 3.39
C ASP A 10 3.72 9.62 3.40
N LEU A 11 4.64 8.71 3.73
CA LEU A 11 4.31 7.30 3.96
C LEU A 11 3.59 7.16 5.29
N ILE A 12 2.33 6.73 5.24
CA ILE A 12 1.49 6.54 6.43
C ILE A 12 1.67 5.14 7.02
N GLU A 13 1.55 4.10 6.17
CA GLU A 13 1.73 2.72 6.62
C GLU A 13 2.20 1.81 5.49
N SER A 14 2.94 0.76 5.85
CA SER A 14 3.39 -0.29 4.94
C SER A 14 3.00 -1.66 5.49
N ILE A 15 2.11 -2.37 4.79
CA ILE A 15 1.61 -3.70 5.18
C ILE A 15 2.24 -4.78 4.26
N PRO A 16 2.78 -5.89 4.80
CA PRO A 16 3.21 -7.02 3.98
C PRO A 16 2.01 -7.68 3.29
N LEU A 17 2.20 -8.08 2.02
CA LEU A 17 1.18 -8.81 1.26
C LEU A 17 1.57 -10.27 1.07
N GLU A 18 0.60 -11.17 1.23
CA GLU A 18 0.73 -12.59 0.92
C GLU A 18 0.77 -12.79 -0.60
N LEU A 19 1.91 -13.24 -1.13
CA LEU A 19 2.16 -13.36 -2.58
C LEU A 19 1.12 -14.24 -3.29
N ASP A 20 0.69 -15.33 -2.66
CA ASP A 20 -0.29 -16.29 -3.18
C ASP A 20 -1.72 -15.73 -3.20
N ARG A 21 -1.96 -14.60 -2.53
CA ARG A 21 -3.29 -13.97 -2.43
C ARG A 21 -3.41 -12.64 -3.16
N ILE A 22 -2.30 -12.02 -3.59
CA ILE A 22 -2.33 -10.74 -4.31
C ILE A 22 -3.21 -10.80 -5.56
N SER A 23 -3.19 -11.92 -6.29
CA SER A 23 -4.00 -12.15 -7.48
C SER A 23 -5.46 -12.47 -7.17
N LYS A 24 -5.80 -12.79 -5.91
CA LYS A 24 -7.17 -13.12 -5.52
C LYS A 24 -8.03 -11.85 -5.49
N PRO A 25 -9.13 -11.80 -6.25
CA PRO A 25 -10.03 -10.66 -6.22
C PRO A 25 -10.44 -10.30 -4.79
N GLY A 26 -10.39 -9.00 -4.48
CA GLY A 26 -10.81 -8.48 -3.17
C GLY A 26 -9.76 -8.52 -2.06
N TYR A 27 -8.68 -9.30 -2.15
CA TYR A 27 -7.66 -9.37 -1.09
C TYR A 27 -6.98 -8.01 -0.84
N VAL A 28 -6.41 -7.39 -1.87
CA VAL A 28 -5.80 -6.06 -1.72
C VAL A 28 -6.86 -5.00 -1.39
N GLY A 29 -8.07 -5.15 -1.94
CA GLY A 29 -9.18 -4.22 -1.71
C GLY A 29 -9.66 -4.20 -0.26
N SER A 30 -9.73 -5.35 0.42
CA SER A 30 -10.10 -5.41 1.84
C SER A 30 -9.07 -4.70 2.71
N ILE A 31 -7.78 -4.92 2.44
CA ILE A 31 -6.68 -4.26 3.16
C ILE A 31 -6.74 -2.74 2.96
N LYS A 32 -6.94 -2.26 1.71
CA LYS A 32 -7.13 -0.83 1.43
C LYS A 32 -8.31 -0.23 2.20
N ARG A 33 -9.44 -0.94 2.29
CA ARG A 33 -10.61 -0.48 3.07
C ARG A 33 -10.28 -0.40 4.56
N THR A 34 -9.63 -1.42 5.12
CA THR A 34 -9.19 -1.41 6.52
C THR A 34 -8.25 -0.23 6.81
N LEU A 35 -7.29 0.05 5.93
CA LEU A 35 -6.39 1.19 6.05
C LEU A 35 -7.13 2.53 6.02
N LYS A 36 -8.07 2.70 5.09
CA LYS A 36 -8.90 3.93 5.02
C LYS A 36 -9.73 4.14 6.29
N GLN A 37 -10.26 3.07 6.88
CA GLN A 37 -11.00 3.17 8.14
C GLN A 37 -10.08 3.48 9.32
N LYS A 38 -8.93 2.79 9.41
CA LYS A 38 -7.93 2.99 10.46
C LYS A 38 -7.42 4.44 10.51
N TYR A 39 -7.23 5.08 9.35
CA TYR A 39 -6.70 6.44 9.24
C TYR A 39 -7.75 7.46 8.80
N MET A 40 -9.03 7.19 9.01
CA MET A 40 -10.12 8.06 8.53
C MET A 40 -9.97 9.50 9.02
N GLU A 41 -9.70 9.69 10.31
CA GLU A 41 -9.51 11.01 10.91
C GLU A 41 -8.30 11.75 10.34
N LEU A 42 -7.21 11.01 10.07
CA LEU A 42 -6.02 11.58 9.45
C LEU A 42 -6.32 11.99 8.00
N ILE A 43 -6.93 11.10 7.21
CA ILE A 43 -7.29 11.37 5.81
C ILE A 43 -8.16 12.63 5.69
N GLN A 44 -9.10 12.83 6.61
CA GLN A 44 -10.00 14.00 6.59
C GLN A 44 -9.28 15.34 6.87
N GLN A 45 -8.07 15.31 7.46
CA GLN A 45 -7.29 16.51 7.73
C GLN A 45 -6.47 16.98 6.53
N PHE A 46 -6.30 16.13 5.52
CA PHE A 46 -5.51 16.45 4.32
C PHE A 46 -6.43 16.66 3.11
N PRO A 47 -6.10 17.62 2.24
CA PRO A 47 -6.83 17.81 0.99
C PRO A 47 -6.58 16.67 -0.01
N ASP A 48 -5.41 16.04 0.08
CA ASP A 48 -5.00 14.97 -0.82
C ASP A 48 -5.63 13.62 -0.43
N PRO A 49 -6.18 12.88 -1.39
CA PRO A 49 -6.69 11.54 -1.14
C PRO A 49 -5.53 10.58 -0.82
N PRO A 50 -5.79 9.51 -0.07
CA PRO A 50 -4.77 8.51 0.19
C PRO A 50 -4.43 7.72 -1.07
N GLU A 51 -3.15 7.62 -1.36
CA GLU A 51 -2.59 6.84 -2.46
C GLU A 51 -2.11 5.47 -1.97
N PHE A 52 -2.16 4.48 -2.85
CA PHE A 52 -1.76 3.11 -2.51
C PHE A 52 -0.85 2.53 -3.57
N LEU A 53 0.35 2.12 -3.15
CA LEU A 53 1.35 1.51 -4.02
C LEU A 53 1.65 0.09 -3.58
N VAL A 54 1.60 -0.86 -4.52
CA VAL A 54 2.11 -2.22 -4.29
C VAL A 54 3.54 -2.28 -4.81
N ILE A 55 4.48 -2.58 -3.92
CA ILE A 55 5.90 -2.69 -4.27
C ILE A 55 6.45 -4.07 -3.95
N ASP A 56 7.43 -4.52 -4.73
CA ASP A 56 8.36 -5.54 -4.28
C ASP A 56 9.58 -4.84 -3.67
N PRO A 57 9.80 -4.95 -2.34
CA PRO A 57 10.97 -4.35 -1.69
C PRO A 57 12.27 -5.13 -1.96
N SER A 58 12.23 -6.23 -2.73
CA SER A 58 13.43 -6.97 -3.09
C SER A 58 14.35 -6.10 -3.97
N PRO A 59 15.68 -6.11 -3.75
CA PRO A 59 16.62 -5.44 -4.64
C PRO A 59 16.42 -6.01 -6.05
N ARG A 60 16.15 -5.15 -7.04
CA ARG A 60 16.22 -5.58 -8.44
C ARG A 60 17.63 -6.10 -8.65
N LYS A 61 17.80 -7.38 -8.98
CA LYS A 61 19.09 -7.89 -9.44
C LYS A 61 19.45 -7.06 -10.66
N SER A 62 20.39 -6.14 -10.52
CA SER A 62 21.06 -5.50 -11.64
C SER A 62 21.67 -6.63 -12.46
N MET A 63 21.10 -6.87 -13.62
CA MET A 63 21.57 -7.84 -14.59
C MET A 63 22.83 -7.23 -15.21
N THR A 64 23.97 -7.36 -14.52
CA THR A 64 25.29 -7.19 -15.15
C THR A 64 25.50 -8.39 -16.05
N GLY A 65 25.18 -8.20 -17.33
CA GLY A 65 25.69 -9.01 -18.43
C GLY A 65 27.04 -8.51 -18.89
#